data_AF-A0A497K347-F1
#
_entry.id   AF-A0A497K347-F1
#
_cell.length_a   1.000
_cell.length_b   1.000
_cell.length_c   1.000
_cell.angle_alpha   90.00
_cell.angle_beta   90.00
_cell.angle_gamma   90.00
#
_symmetry.space_group_name_H-M   'P 1'
#
loop_
_entity.id
_entity.type
_entity.pdbx_description
1 polymer ?
#
loop_
_entity_poly.entity_id
_entity_poly.type
_entity_poly.pdbx_seq_one_letter_code
_entity_poly.pdbx_strand_id
1 'polypeptide(L)' 'MDKLAGLEEAFKKAKVVFMTTYGEKENTRQMTNYNEDPYVTIWFPTERDTQKVRDIERN' A
#
# COMPACT_ATOMS: atom_id res chain seq x y z
N MET A 1 -12.00 7.01 11.96
CA MET A 1 -11.57 7.62 10.69
C MET A 1 -12.83 7.89 9.89
N ASP A 2 -13.03 9.11 9.40
CA ASP A 2 -14.18 9.40 8.55
C ASP A 2 -14.03 8.68 7.22
N LYS A 3 -15.05 7.90 6.84
CA LYS A 3 -15.05 7.15 5.59
C LYS A 3 -15.26 8.11 4.42
N LEU A 4 -14.33 8.10 3.47
CA LEU A 4 -14.47 8.78 2.19
C LEU A 4 -15.53 8.05 1.34
N ALA A 5 -16.56 8.78 0.93
CA ALA A 5 -17.65 8.24 0.12
C ALA A 5 -17.12 7.67 -1.20
N GLY A 6 -17.48 6.43 -1.52
CA GLY A 6 -17.09 5.74 -2.75
C GLY A 6 -15.67 5.18 -2.78
N LEU A 7 -14.83 5.45 -1.77
CA LEU A 7 -13.45 4.94 -1.73
C LEU A 7 -13.40 3.41 -1.61
N GLU A 8 -14.28 2.82 -0.79
CA GLU A 8 -14.33 1.36 -0.58
C GLU A 8 -14.61 0.61 -1.90
N GLU A 9 -15.63 1.05 -2.65
CA GLU A 9 -15.96 0.50 -3.96
C GLU A 9 -14.85 0.69 -5.00
N ALA A 10 -14.21 1.86 -5.00
CA ALA A 10 -13.10 2.14 -5.91
C ALA A 10 -11.87 1.29 -5.58
N PHE A 11 -11.54 1.16 -4.29
CA PHE A 11 -10.42 0.38 -3.79
C PHE A 11 -10.59 -1.11 -4.09
N LYS A 12 -11.77 -1.67 -3.81
CA LYS A 12 -12.10 -3.08 -4.10
C LYS A 12 -11.99 -3.42 -5.58
N LYS A 13 -12.32 -2.48 -6.48
CA LYS A 13 -12.21 -2.66 -7.94
C LYS A 13 -10.81 -2.42 -8.49
N ALA A 14 -9.97 -1.68 -7.75
CA ALA A 14 -8.62 -1.36 -8.18
C ALA A 14 -7.74 -2.61 -8.12
N LYS A 15 -7.17 -3.00 -9.27
CA LYS A 15 -6.19 -4.11 -9.35
C LYS A 15 -4.80 -3.71 -8.83
N VAL A 16 -4.52 -2.41 -8.82
CA VAL A 16 -3.23 -1.83 -8.46
C VAL A 16 -3.47 -0.65 -7.53
N VAL A 17 -2.62 -0.55 -6.51
CA VAL A 17 -2.53 0.58 -5.59
C VAL A 17 -1.09 1.09 -5.58
N PHE A 18 -0.90 2.38 -5.33
CA PHE A 18 0.41 2.98 -5.24
C PHE A 18 0.81 3.08 -3.77
N MET A 19 1.99 2.56 -3.45
CA MET A 19 2.57 2.65 -2.13
C MET A 19 3.79 3.57 -2.18
N THR A 20 3.77 4.60 -1.36
CA THR A 20 4.88 5.53 -1.18
C THR A 20 5.51 5.28 0.19
N THR A 21 6.82 5.08 0.22
CA THR A 21 7.60 4.92 1.45
C THR A 21 8.64 6.03 1.53
N TYR A 22 8.95 6.49 2.73
CA TYR A 22 9.89 7.58 2.96
C TYR A 22 11.16 7.03 3.62
N GLY A 23 12.24 6.86 2.86
CA GLY A 23 13.55 6.50 3.39
C GLY A 23 14.50 7.70 3.35
N GLU A 24 15.74 7.46 2.89
CA GLU A 24 16.65 8.56 2.50
C GLU A 24 16.07 9.42 1.35
N LYS A 25 15.18 8.82 0.55
CA LYS A 25 14.40 9.44 -0.51
C LYS A 25 12.98 8.88 -0.52
N GLU A 26 12.07 9.63 -1.12
CA GLU A 26 10.71 9.16 -1.39
C GLU A 26 10.72 8.10 -2.50
N ASN A 27 10.16 6.93 -2.22
CA ASN A 27 10.06 5.83 -3.18
C ASN A 27 8.58 5.45 -3.37
N THR A 28 8.06 5.73 -4.57
CA THR A 28 6.69 5.37 -4.97
C THR A 28 6.71 4.15 -5.89
N ARG A 29 5.86 3.16 -5.60
CA ARG A 29 5.80 1.90 -6.36
C ARG A 29 4.38 1.36 -6.48
N GLN A 30 4.12 0.67 -7.58
CA GLN A 30 2.87 -0.03 -7.82
C GLN A 30 2.85 -1.37 -7.07
N MET A 31 1.73 -1.65 -6.41
CA MET A 31 1.47 -2.88 -5.68
C MET A 31 0.18 -3.51 -6.18
N THR A 32 0.18 -4.83 -6.39
CA THR A 32 -1.05 -5.55 -6.68
C THR A 32 -1.97 -5.48 -5.47
N ASN A 33 -3.22 -5.08 -5.69
CA ASN A 33 -4.20 -5.00 -4.62
C ASN A 33 -4.96 -6.31 -4.49
N TYR A 34 -4.81 -6.97 -3.34
CA TYR A 34 -5.56 -8.17 -2.95
C TYR A 34 -6.55 -7.87 -1.81
N ASN A 35 -6.74 -6.60 -1.47
CA ASN A 35 -7.48 -6.16 -0.29
C ASN A 35 -8.84 -5.59 -0.69
N GLU A 36 -9.85 -5.81 0.16
CA GLU A 36 -11.22 -5.38 -0.11
C GLU A 36 -11.61 -4.07 0.61
N ASP A 37 -10.99 -3.79 1.76
CA ASP A 37 -11.32 -2.65 2.60
C ASP A 37 -10.07 -1.76 2.80
N PRO A 38 -10.12 -0.47 2.39
CA PRO A 38 -9.00 0.46 2.55
C PRO A 38 -8.82 0.98 3.98
N TYR A 39 -9.75 0.72 4.90
CA TYR A 39 -9.76 1.24 6.26
C TYR A 39 -9.27 0.24 7.32
N VAL A 40 -8.92 -0.98 6.91
CA VAL A 40 -8.35 -2.03 7.77
C VAL A 40 -6.88 -2.25 7.45
N THR A 41 -6.24 -3.16 8.17
CA THR A 41 -4.86 -3.57 7.86
C THR A 41 -4.78 -4.15 6.45
N ILE A 42 -3.93 -3.55 5.63
CA ILE A 42 -3.73 -3.90 4.23
C ILE A 42 -2.51 -4.81 4.10
N TRP A 43 -2.64 -5.90 3.35
CA TRP A 43 -1.58 -6.87 3.12
C TRP A 43 -1.00 -6.75 1.71
N PHE A 44 0.32 -6.75 1.63
CA PHE A 44 1.05 -6.74 0.35
C PHE A 44 2.16 -7.80 0.36
N PRO A 45 2.07 -8.86 -0.45
CA PRO A 45 3.13 -9.84 -0.55
C PRO A 45 4.41 -9.20 -1.12
N THR A 46 5.55 -9.59 -0.58
CA THR A 46 6.85 -9.09 -1.05
C THR A 46 7.99 -10.02 -0.69
N GLU A 47 9.04 -9.96 -1.51
CA GLU A 47 10.35 -10.50 -1.18
C GLU A 47 10.99 -9.72 -0.03
N ARG A 48 11.59 -10.46 0.92
CA ARG A 48 12.16 -9.95 2.18
C ARG A 48 13.38 -9.07 1.95
N ASP A 49 14.21 -9.37 0.95
CA ASP A 49 15.48 -8.68 0.71
C ASP A 49 15.38 -7.54 -0.31
N THR A 50 14.29 -6.78 -0.25
CA THR A 50 14.05 -5.66 -1.18
C THR A 50 14.28 -4.32 -0.50
N GLN A 51 14.61 -3.29 -1.30
CA GLN A 51 14.68 -1.91 -0.81
C GLN A 51 13.38 -1.49 -0.12
N LYS A 52 12.23 -2.03 -0.55
CA LYS A 52 10.93 -1.83 0.11
C LYS A 52 10.96 -2.17 1.59
N VAL A 53 11.41 -3.37 1.91
CA VAL A 53 11.40 -3.88 3.29
C VAL A 53 12.35 -3.04 4.13
N ARG A 54 13.54 -2.72 3.59
CA ARG A 54 14.49 -1.81 4.26
C ARG A 54 13.92 -0.40 4.50
N ASP A 55 13.15 0.14 3.56
CA ASP A 55 12.49 1.45 3.72
C ASP A 55 11.42 1.41 4.80
N ILE A 56 10.68 0.30 4.92
CA ILE A 56 9.63 0.12 5.94
C ILE A 56 10.24 -0.12 7.32
N GLU A 57 11.24 -0.98 7.45
CA GLU A 57 11.87 -1.33 8.74
C GLU A 57 12.64 -0.17 9.39
N ARG A 58 13.02 0.85 8.61
CA ARG A 58 13.71 2.04 9.11
C ARG A 58 12.77 3.12 9.66
N ASN A 59 11.46 2.99 9.48
CA ASN A 59 10.42 3.91 9.96
C ASN A 59 9.60 3.28 11.08
#